data_AF-A0A9Y2AV43-F1
#
_entry.id   AF-A0A9Y2AV43-F1
#
_cell.length_a   1.000
_cell.length_b   1.000
_cell.length_c   1.000
_cell.angle_alpha   90.00
_cell.angle_beta   90.00
_cell.angle_gamma   90.00
#
_symmetry.space_group_name_H-M   'P 1'
#
loop_
_entity.id
_entity.type
_entity.pdbx_description
1 polymer ?
#
loop_
_entity_poly.entity_id
_entity_poly.type
_entity_poly.pdbx_seq_one_letter_code
_entity_poly.pdbx_strand_id
1 'polypeptide(L)' 'MEDHLKAAAEISKLTDAQLVARWNAIEDPDNLTVEQQAIIDEMARREIDF' A
#
# COMPACT_ATOMS: atom_id res chain seq x y z
N MET A 1 -1.55 -16.14 -1.94
CA MET A 1 -1.15 -15.41 -3.16
C MET A 1 -2.35 -14.70 -3.79
N GLU A 2 -3.53 -15.33 -3.85
CA GLU A 2 -4.76 -14.70 -4.37
C GLU A 2 -5.16 -13.41 -3.63
N ASP A 3 -5.11 -13.40 -2.29
CA ASP A 3 -5.43 -12.20 -1.50
C ASP A 3 -4.48 -11.03 -1.77
N HIS A 4 -3.20 -11.33 -2.01
CA HIS A 4 -2.18 -10.33 -2.33
C HIS A 4 -2.42 -9.70 -3.71
N LEU A 5 -2.74 -10.52 -4.72
CA LEU A 5 -3.06 -10.04 -6.06
C LEU A 5 -4.34 -9.19 -6.07
N LYS A 6 -5.34 -9.58 -5.28
CA LYS A 6 -6.56 -8.81 -5.11
C LYS A 6 -6.29 -7.47 -4.41
N ALA A 7 -5.51 -7.47 -3.33
CA ALA A 7 -5.11 -6.24 -2.65
C ALA A 7 -4.35 -5.31 -3.58
N ALA A 8 -3.33 -5.81 -4.30
CA ALA A 8 -2.58 -5.03 -5.27
C ALA A 8 -3.48 -4.40 -6.36
N ALA A 9 -4.45 -5.16 -6.87
CA ALA A 9 -5.41 -4.65 -7.86
C ALA A 9 -6.26 -3.49 -7.32
N GLU A 10 -6.73 -3.57 -6.07
CA GLU A 10 -7.48 -2.46 -5.46
C GLU A 10 -6.59 -1.26 -5.12
N ILE A 11 -5.41 -1.49 -4.57
CA ILE A 11 -4.45 -0.45 -4.19
C ILE A 11 -3.93 0.30 -5.43
N SER A 12 -3.73 -0.37 -6.56
CA SER A 12 -3.32 0.28 -7.81
C SER A 12 -4.31 1.30 -8.35
N LYS A 13 -5.58 1.28 -7.89
CA LYS A 13 -6.60 2.27 -8.28
C LYS A 13 -6.53 3.55 -7.44
N LEU A 14 -5.77 3.54 -6.34
CA LEU A 14 -5.64 4.68 -5.45
C LEU A 14 -4.77 5.78 -6.09
N THR A 15 -5.04 7.02 -5.70
CA THR A 15 -4.16 8.15 -6.03
C THR A 15 -2.96 8.17 -5.10
N ASP A 16 -1.90 8.86 -5.51
CA ASP A 16 -0.67 8.98 -4.71
C ASP A 16 -0.95 9.62 -3.33
N ALA A 17 -1.81 10.63 -3.29
CA ALA A 17 -2.25 11.24 -2.04
C ALA A 17 -3.00 10.25 -1.12
N GLN A 18 -3.81 9.34 -1.69
CA GLN A 18 -4.50 8.31 -0.93
C GLN A 18 -3.55 7.20 -0.44
N LEU A 19 -2.50 6.90 -1.20
CA LEU A 19 -1.45 5.97 -0.79
C LEU A 19 -0.68 6.53 0.41
N VAL A 20 -0.20 7.78 0.31
CA VAL A 20 0.50 8.48 1.40
C VAL A 20 -0.39 8.60 2.65
N ALA A 21 -1.66 8.96 2.48
CA ALA A 21 -2.58 9.06 3.62
C ALA A 21 -2.78 7.72 4.34
N ARG A 22 -2.85 6.60 3.58
CA ARG A 22 -2.96 5.27 4.18
C ARG A 22 -1.65 4.80 4.81
N TRP A 23 -0.51 5.08 4.19
CA TRP A 23 0.81 4.81 4.76
C TRP A 23 0.98 5.50 6.11
N ASN A 24 0.65 6.80 6.19
CA ASN A 24 0.70 7.58 7.43
C ASN A 24 -0.27 7.09 8.52
N ALA A 25 -1.27 6.27 8.17
CA ALA A 25 -2.21 5.69 9.11
C ALA A 25 -1.79 4.29 9.61
N ILE A 26 -0.63 3.76 9.17
CA ILE A 26 -0.10 2.49 9.66
C ILE A 26 0.53 2.72 11.04
N GLU A 27 -0.09 2.15 12.07
CA GLU A 27 0.36 2.29 13.47
C GLU A 27 1.49 1.32 13.83
N ASP A 28 1.56 0.16 13.16
CA ASP A 28 2.55 -0.89 13.40
C ASP A 28 3.24 -1.30 12.09
N PRO A 29 4.35 -0.63 11.73
CA PRO A 29 5.11 -0.94 10.51
C PRO A 29 5.90 -2.26 10.61
N ASP A 30 6.05 -2.84 11.80
CA ASP A 30 6.74 -4.12 12.01
C ASP A 30 5.82 -5.32 11.76
N ASN A 31 4.50 -5.12 11.75
CA ASN A 31 3.50 -6.17 11.51
C ASN A 31 2.43 -5.74 10.50
N LEU A 32 2.84 -5.69 9.23
CA LEU A 32 2.00 -5.27 8.13
C LEU A 32 0.98 -6.35 7.71
N THR A 33 -0.26 -5.94 7.54
CA THR A 33 -1.27 -6.73 6.84
C THR A 33 -0.97 -6.82 5.33
N VAL A 34 -1.62 -7.77 4.65
CA VAL A 34 -1.52 -7.92 3.18
C VAL A 34 -1.89 -6.64 2.43
N GLU A 35 -2.89 -5.89 2.92
CA GLU A 35 -3.28 -4.61 2.32
C GLU A 35 -2.21 -3.53 2.55
N GLN A 36 -1.65 -3.45 3.75
CA GLN A 36 -0.59 -2.49 4.08
C GLN A 36 0.70 -2.76 3.30
N GLN A 37 1.07 -4.03 3.12
CA GLN A 37 2.20 -4.39 2.26
C GLN A 37 1.94 -3.98 0.80
N ALA A 38 0.72 -4.20 0.29
CA ALA A 38 0.36 -3.78 -1.07
C ALA A 38 0.43 -2.26 -1.26
N ILE A 39 0.17 -1.46 -0.22
CA ILE A 39 0.34 0.00 -0.23
C ILE A 39 1.81 0.36 -0.41
N ILE A 40 2.71 -0.25 0.36
CA ILE A 40 4.16 -0.01 0.26
C ILE A 40 4.68 -0.41 -1.12
N ASP A 41 4.27 -1.58 -1.60
CA ASP A 41 4.68 -2.10 -2.90
C ASP A 41 4.25 -1.15 -4.03
N GLU A 42 3.02 -0.61 -3.96
CA GLU A 42 2.51 0.33 -4.95
C GLU A 42 3.21 1.69 -4.86
N MET A 43 3.51 2.19 -3.66
CA MET A 43 4.27 3.44 -3.48
C MET A 43 5.68 3.31 -4.02
N ALA A 44 6.35 2.18 -3.77
CA ALA A 44 7.66 1.88 -4.33
C ALA A 44 7.62 1.75 -5.86
N ARG A 45 6.59 1.10 -6.42
CA ARG A 45 6.39 0.97 -7.88
C ARG A 45 6.20 2.33 -8.57
N ARG A 46 5.60 3.30 -7.87
CA ARG A 46 5.34 4.65 -8.38
C ARG A 46 6.44 5.66 -8.07
N GLU A 47 7.49 5.24 -7.35
CA GLU A 47 8.56 6.13 -6.89
C GLU A 47 8.02 7.33 -6.08
N ILE A 48 7.00 7.07 -5.25
CA ILE A 48 6.48 8.09 -4.31
C ILE A 48 7.45 8.17 -3.14
N ASP A 49 7.97 9.36 -2.85
CA ASP A 49 8.75 9.62 -1.65
C ASP A 49 7.82 9.80 -0.44
N PHE A 50 8.10 9.10 0.67
CA PHE A 50 7.32 9.12 1.91
C PHE A 50 8.19 9.07 3.16
#